data_AF-Q8FRY3-F1
#
_entry.id   AF-Q8FRY3-F1
#
_cell.length_a   1.000
_cell.length_b   1.000
_cell.length_c   1.000
_cell.angle_alpha   90.00
_cell.angle_beta   90.00
_cell.angle_gamma   90.00
#
_symmetry.space_group_name_H-M   'P 1'
#
loop_
_entity.id
_entity.type
_entity.pdbx_description
1 polymer ?
#
loop_
_entity_poly.entity_id
_entity_poly.type
_entity_poly.pdbx_seq_one_letter_code
_entity_poly.pdbx_strand_id
1 'polypeptide(L)'
;MDPMSSYSQMRSHITPIPTPPIVRISASVLVGGAVAALTTDLSTGVQVGIMAACLAAAFLITLGHPYRGEMKRYRAQHGVAMVPTVGQIMPLFLTWLALMLAPLLGGSALWVSILVWVLVSGWMFLTFPHVDGSRALAFVEKPDRDT
;
A
#
# COMPACT_ATOMS: atom_id res chain seq x y z
N MET A 1 23.45 -20.55 6.69
CA MET A 1 21.97 -20.60 6.63
C MET A 1 21.59 -21.29 5.33
N ASP A 2 20.89 -22.42 5.38
CA ASP A 2 20.43 -23.09 4.17
C ASP A 2 19.36 -22.25 3.47
N PRO A 3 19.53 -21.88 2.18
CA PRO A 3 18.58 -21.04 1.47
C PRO A 3 17.18 -21.68 1.41
N MET A 4 17.10 -23.01 1.34
CA MET A 4 15.84 -23.75 1.37
C MET A 4 15.08 -23.61 2.70
N SER A 5 15.80 -23.52 3.83
CA SER A 5 15.20 -23.33 5.15
C SER A 5 14.57 -21.95 5.30
N SER A 6 15.25 -20.91 4.81
CA SER A 6 14.73 -19.53 4.79
C SER A 6 13.50 -19.36 3.90
N TYR A 7 13.48 -19.98 2.71
CA TYR A 7 12.30 -19.95 1.82
C TYR A 7 11.09 -20.70 2.41
N SER A 8 11.32 -21.82 3.11
CA SER A 8 10.26 -22.56 3.80
C SER A 8 9.66 -21.75 4.96
N GLN A 9 10.50 -21.07 5.76
CA GLN A 9 10.02 -20.18 6.82
C GLN A 9 9.27 -18.96 6.27
N MET A 10 9.68 -18.37 5.14
CA MET A 10 8.91 -17.27 4.54
C MET A 10 7.50 -17.70 4.11
N ARG A 11 7.32 -18.95 3.67
CA ARG A 11 6.02 -19.49 3.25
C ARG A 11 5.13 -19.94 4.40
N SER A 12 5.67 -20.15 5.60
CA SER A 12 4.92 -20.68 6.75
C SER A 12 4.15 -19.63 7.55
N HIS A 13 4.44 -18.34 7.37
CA HIS A 13 3.79 -17.28 8.15
C HIS A 13 2.46 -16.87 7.50
N ILE A 14 1.37 -17.45 7.99
CA ILE A 14 0.01 -17.08 7.61
C ILE A 14 -0.28 -15.70 8.21
N THR A 15 -0.85 -14.81 7.40
CA THR A 15 -1.29 -13.51 7.90
C THR A 15 -2.63 -13.68 8.63
N PRO A 16 -2.69 -13.46 9.96
CA PRO A 16 -3.88 -13.77 10.76
C PRO A 16 -5.08 -12.90 10.39
N ILE A 17 -4.83 -11.63 10.02
CA ILE A 17 -5.86 -10.70 9.55
C ILE A 17 -5.40 -10.17 8.19
N PRO A 18 -5.75 -10.83 7.07
CA PRO A 18 -5.34 -10.39 5.74
C PRO A 18 -6.09 -9.10 5.35
N THR A 19 -5.47 -8.25 4.52
CA THR A 19 -6.16 -7.09 3.96
C THR A 19 -7.41 -7.55 3.20
N PRO A 20 -8.60 -6.99 3.50
CA PRO A 20 -9.81 -7.28 2.74
C PRO A 20 -9.59 -6.99 1.24
N PRO A 21 -9.94 -7.92 0.31
CA PRO A 21 -9.69 -7.74 -1.11
C PRO A 21 -10.27 -6.44 -1.67
N ILE A 22 -11.47 -6.04 -1.21
CA ILE A 22 -12.13 -4.82 -1.65
C ILE A 22 -11.37 -3.56 -1.24
N VAL A 23 -10.78 -3.52 -0.05
CA VAL A 23 -9.96 -2.39 0.41
C VAL A 23 -8.67 -2.35 -0.40
N ARG A 24 -8.02 -3.51 -0.56
CA ARG A 24 -6.76 -3.63 -1.30
C ARG A 24 -6.91 -3.18 -2.75
N ILE A 25 -7.91 -3.67 -3.46
CA ILE A 25 -8.15 -3.33 -4.87
C ILE A 25 -8.53 -1.85 -4.99
N SER A 26 -9.53 -1.41 -4.23
CA SER A 26 -10.04 -0.03 -4.33
C SER A 26 -8.96 1.00 -4.03
N ALA A 27 -8.21 0.83 -2.94
CA ALA A 27 -7.16 1.77 -2.58
C ALA A 27 -6.00 1.75 -3.61
N SER A 28 -5.65 0.59 -4.17
CA SER A 28 -4.59 0.50 -5.19
C SER A 28 -5.00 1.17 -6.51
N VAL A 29 -6.25 0.98 -6.94
CA VAL A 29 -6.82 1.63 -8.13
C VAL A 29 -6.88 3.14 -7.94
N LEU A 30 -7.32 3.60 -6.77
CA LEU A 30 -7.43 5.03 -6.46
C LEU A 30 -6.06 5.71 -6.37
N VAL A 31 -5.07 5.08 -5.71
CA VAL A 31 -3.71 5.64 -5.65
C VAL A 31 -3.08 5.70 -7.04
N GLY A 32 -3.25 4.66 -7.86
CA GLY A 32 -2.82 4.72 -9.27
C GLY A 32 -3.53 5.82 -10.04
N GLY A 33 -4.83 5.99 -9.82
CA GLY A 33 -5.63 7.06 -10.43
C GLY A 33 -5.12 8.45 -10.07
N ALA A 34 -4.74 8.64 -8.81
CA ALA A 34 -4.19 9.90 -8.33
C ALA A 34 -2.88 10.28 -9.03
N VAL A 35 -1.97 9.31 -9.20
CA VAL A 35 -0.69 9.54 -9.90
C VAL A 35 -0.90 9.74 -11.40
N ALA A 36 -1.73 8.90 -12.02
CA ALA A 36 -1.99 8.97 -13.46
C ALA A 36 -2.70 10.27 -13.87
N ALA A 37 -3.57 10.83 -13.03
CA ALA A 37 -4.25 12.10 -13.30
C ALA A 37 -3.28 13.23 -13.62
N LEU A 38 -2.12 13.27 -12.95
CA LEU A 38 -1.09 14.31 -13.13
C LEU A 38 -0.33 14.19 -14.48
N THR A 39 -0.50 13.09 -15.20
CA THR A 39 0.14 12.86 -16.52
C THR A 39 -0.76 13.22 -17.70
N THR A 40 -2.04 13.50 -17.42
CA THR A 40 -3.04 13.80 -18.46
C THR A 40 -2.83 15.17 -19.10
N ASP A 41 -3.56 15.46 -20.16
CA ASP A 41 -3.65 16.78 -20.82
C ASP A 41 -4.69 17.72 -20.19
N LEU A 42 -5.28 17.33 -19.05
CA LEU A 42 -6.23 18.15 -18.31
C LEU A 42 -5.57 19.41 -17.73
N SER A 43 -6.38 20.44 -17.47
CA SER A 43 -5.90 21.63 -16.77
C SER A 43 -5.41 21.28 -15.36
N THR A 44 -4.38 21.98 -14.89
CA THR A 44 -3.71 21.68 -13.61
C THR A 44 -4.68 21.65 -12.43
N GLY A 45 -5.66 22.55 -12.39
CA GLY A 45 -6.69 22.55 -11.34
C GLY A 45 -7.50 21.26 -11.31
N VAL A 46 -7.86 20.72 -12.48
CA VAL A 46 -8.60 19.46 -12.60
C VAL A 46 -7.73 18.27 -12.22
N GLN A 47 -6.47 18.23 -12.68
CA GLN A 47 -5.52 17.17 -12.34
C GLN A 47 -5.33 17.04 -10.81
N VAL A 48 -5.06 18.17 -10.14
CA VAL A 48 -4.87 18.22 -8.69
C VAL A 48 -6.18 17.86 -7.96
N GLY A 49 -7.33 18.31 -8.47
CA GLY A 49 -8.64 17.95 -7.93
C GLY A 49 -8.90 16.44 -7.95
N ILE A 50 -8.66 15.79 -9.09
CA ILE A 50 -8.80 14.33 -9.24
C ILE A 50 -7.81 13.61 -8.32
N MET A 51 -6.54 14.03 -8.32
CA MET A 51 -5.51 13.46 -7.44
C MET A 51 -5.95 13.51 -5.97
N ALA A 52 -6.38 14.69 -5.49
CA ALA A 52 -6.81 14.86 -4.12
C ALA A 52 -8.04 14.01 -3.77
N ALA A 53 -9.05 13.97 -4.65
CA ALA A 53 -10.25 13.18 -4.46
C ALA A 53 -9.94 11.67 -4.39
N CYS A 54 -9.09 11.17 -5.28
CA CYS A 54 -8.67 9.77 -5.30
C CYS A 54 -7.90 9.38 -4.02
N LEU A 55 -6.94 10.20 -3.58
CA LEU A 55 -6.20 9.95 -2.34
C LEU A 55 -7.10 10.01 -1.11
N ALA A 56 -7.99 11.00 -1.03
CA ALA A 56 -8.96 11.12 0.06
C ALA A 56 -9.85 9.88 0.14
N ALA A 57 -10.40 9.43 -1.00
CA ALA A 57 -11.20 8.21 -1.06
C ALA A 57 -10.40 6.96 -0.65
N ALA A 58 -9.14 6.83 -1.11
CA ALA A 58 -8.27 5.71 -0.74
C ALA A 58 -8.02 5.67 0.78
N PHE A 59 -7.77 6.83 1.40
CA PHE A 59 -7.61 6.93 2.86
C PHE A 59 -8.91 6.62 3.60
N LEU A 60 -10.05 7.15 3.16
CA LEU A 60 -11.35 6.89 3.79
C LEU A 60 -11.70 5.41 3.76
N ILE A 61 -11.55 4.75 2.62
CA ILE A 61 -11.81 3.31 2.47
C ILE A 61 -10.86 2.50 3.37
N THR A 62 -9.57 2.85 3.40
CA THR A 62 -8.57 2.09 4.15
C THR A 62 -8.69 2.28 5.66
N LEU A 63 -8.89 3.52 6.11
CA LEU A 63 -8.92 3.87 7.53
C LEU A 63 -10.30 3.67 8.15
N GLY A 64 -11.37 3.79 7.37
CA GLY A 64 -12.75 3.60 7.81
C GLY A 64 -13.20 2.14 7.88
N HIS A 65 -12.47 1.22 7.25
CA HIS A 65 -12.89 -0.19 7.22
C HIS A 65 -12.66 -0.91 8.57
N PRO A 66 -13.61 -1.73 9.06
CA PRO A 66 -13.56 -2.37 10.39
C PRO A 66 -12.29 -3.18 10.69
N TYR A 67 -11.68 -3.78 9.66
CA TYR A 67 -10.44 -4.56 9.79
C TYR A 67 -9.31 -3.78 10.50
N ARG A 68 -9.24 -2.44 10.39
CA ARG A 68 -8.24 -1.63 11.11
C ARG A 68 -8.39 -1.75 12.62
N GLY A 69 -9.63 -1.86 13.11
CA GLY A 69 -9.92 -2.08 14.53
C GLY A 69 -9.46 -3.47 14.99
N GLU A 70 -9.70 -4.49 14.16
CA GLU A 70 -9.26 -5.87 14.42
C GLU A 70 -7.73 -5.97 14.52
N MET A 71 -7.02 -5.34 13.58
CA MET A 71 -5.55 -5.29 13.61
C MET A 71 -5.01 -4.59 14.86
N LYS A 72 -5.67 -3.51 15.31
CA LYS A 72 -5.28 -2.82 16.56
C LYS A 72 -5.48 -3.71 17.78
N ARG A 73 -6.61 -4.41 17.87
CA ARG A 73 -6.91 -5.35 18.96
C ARG A 73 -5.92 -6.51 18.98
N TYR A 74 -5.60 -7.07 17.81
CA TYR A 74 -4.63 -8.15 17.68
C TYR A 74 -3.25 -7.73 18.20
N ARG A 75 -2.73 -6.56 17.79
CA ARG A 75 -1.44 -6.07 18.30
C ARG A 75 -1.45 -5.81 19.80
N ALA A 76 -2.55 -5.26 20.33
CA ALA A 76 -2.70 -5.01 21.76
C ALA A 76 -2.67 -6.31 22.59
N GLN A 77 -3.33 -7.37 22.11
CA GLN A 77 -3.32 -8.68 22.74
C GLN A 77 -1.93 -9.34 22.76
N HIS A 78 -1.07 -8.99 21.81
CA HIS A 78 0.29 -9.54 21.69
C HIS A 78 1.38 -8.57 22.14
N GLY A 79 1.03 -7.45 22.79
CA GLY A 79 2.02 -6.50 23.33
C GLY A 79 2.89 -5.80 22.29
N VAL A 80 2.51 -5.79 21.01
CA VAL A 80 3.35 -5.25 19.92
C VAL A 80 3.08 -3.77 19.70
N ALA A 81 4.17 -2.98 19.64
CA ALA A 81 4.11 -1.55 19.39
C ALA A 81 3.40 -1.21 18.07
N MET A 82 2.64 -0.12 18.08
CA MET A 82 1.84 0.32 16.93
C MET A 82 2.63 1.21 15.95
N VAL A 83 3.96 1.11 15.96
CA VAL A 83 4.84 1.95 15.13
C VAL A 83 5.11 1.30 13.77
N PRO A 84 5.07 2.07 12.67
CA PRO A 84 5.43 1.56 11.35
C PRO A 84 6.93 1.28 11.28
N THR A 85 7.28 0.17 10.65
CA THR A 85 8.68 -0.19 10.38
C THR A 85 9.17 0.42 9.05
N VAL A 86 10.49 0.55 8.88
CA VAL A 86 11.09 1.08 7.64
C VAL A 86 10.63 0.32 6.40
N GLY A 87 10.48 -1.01 6.49
CA GLY A 87 9.98 -1.85 5.40
C GLY A 87 8.55 -1.55 4.98
N GLN A 88 7.73 -0.94 5.85
CA GLN A 88 6.38 -0.51 5.52
C GLN A 88 6.34 0.89 4.91
N ILE A 89 7.34 1.72 5.24
CA ILE A 89 7.48 3.08 4.71
C ILE A 89 8.06 3.07 3.29
N MET A 90 8.99 2.14 3.00
CA MET A 90 9.69 2.06 1.72
C MET A 90 8.75 2.06 0.49
N PRO A 91 7.66 1.27 0.46
CA PRO A 91 6.76 1.29 -0.69
C PRO A 91 5.99 2.60 -0.84
N LEU A 92 5.61 3.23 0.28
CA LEU A 92 4.96 4.53 0.28
C LEU A 92 5.89 5.62 -0.24
N PHE A 93 7.17 5.57 0.11
CA PHE A 93 8.17 6.51 -0.40
C PHE A 93 8.29 6.43 -1.93
N LEU A 94 8.32 5.21 -2.50
CA LEU A 94 8.37 5.02 -3.96
C LEU A 94 7.09 5.51 -4.64
N THR A 95 5.93 5.27 -4.04
CA THR A 95 4.65 5.81 -4.54
C THR A 95 4.59 7.33 -4.47
N TRP A 96 5.09 7.91 -3.38
CA TRP A 96 5.21 9.36 -3.23
C TRP A 96 6.16 9.95 -4.27
N LEU A 97 7.29 9.31 -4.52
CA LEU A 97 8.23 9.73 -5.55
C LEU A 97 7.58 9.68 -6.95
N ALA A 98 6.83 8.62 -7.25
CA ALA A 98 6.06 8.53 -8.49
C ALA A 98 5.05 9.68 -8.62
N LEU A 99 4.36 10.03 -7.53
CA LEU A 99 3.43 11.16 -7.49
C LEU A 99 4.13 12.51 -7.75
N MET A 100 5.32 12.72 -7.18
CA MET A 100 6.11 13.93 -7.37
C MET A 100 6.68 14.05 -8.79
N LEU A 101 6.99 12.92 -9.43
CA LEU A 101 7.56 12.89 -10.78
C LEU A 101 6.48 12.88 -11.88
N ALA A 102 5.25 12.47 -11.57
CA ALA A 102 4.18 12.36 -12.56
C ALA A 102 3.89 13.66 -13.35
N PRO A 103 3.93 14.87 -12.76
CA PRO A 103 3.77 16.11 -13.51
C PRO A 103 4.81 16.33 -14.62
N LEU A 104 5.98 15.71 -14.55
CA LEU A 104 6.98 15.76 -15.63
C LEU A 104 6.49 15.09 -16.92
N LEU A 105 5.47 14.25 -16.81
CA LEU A 105 4.78 13.60 -17.92
C LEU A 105 3.45 14.30 -18.25
N GLY A 106 3.18 15.49 -17.70
CA GLY A 106 1.95 16.23 -17.97
C GLY A 106 1.75 16.53 -19.46
N GLY A 107 0.51 16.41 -19.95
CA GLY A 107 0.20 16.57 -21.37
C GLY A 107 0.62 15.39 -22.25
N SER A 108 0.95 14.24 -21.65
CA SER A 108 1.26 13.04 -22.41
C SER A 108 0.01 12.46 -23.10
N ALA A 109 0.25 11.64 -24.12
CA ALA A 109 -0.82 10.88 -24.76
C ALA A 109 -1.54 9.96 -23.75
N LEU A 110 -2.86 9.77 -23.90
CA LEU A 110 -3.70 9.01 -22.98
C LEU A 110 -3.16 7.61 -22.63
N TRP A 111 -2.52 6.93 -23.58
CA TRP A 111 -1.94 5.60 -23.35
C TRP A 111 -0.81 5.63 -22.30
N VAL A 112 -0.07 6.74 -22.18
CA VAL A 112 0.95 6.94 -21.15
C VAL A 112 0.30 7.01 -19.78
N SER A 113 -0.79 7.78 -19.65
CA SER A 113 -1.55 7.86 -18.40
C SER A 113 -2.14 6.51 -17.98
N ILE A 114 -2.65 5.73 -18.95
CA ILE A 114 -3.13 4.36 -18.70
C ILE A 114 -1.99 3.47 -18.22
N LEU A 115 -0.80 3.55 -18.84
CA LEU A 115 0.36 2.77 -18.43
C LEU A 115 0.81 3.13 -17.01
N VAL A 116 0.91 4.42 -16.68
CA VAL A 116 1.24 4.91 -15.34
C VAL A 116 0.21 4.41 -14.32
N TRP A 117 -1.08 4.49 -14.66
CA TRP A 117 -2.15 3.98 -13.82
C TRP A 117 -1.98 2.49 -13.51
N VAL A 118 -1.78 1.65 -14.52
CA VAL A 118 -1.57 0.19 -14.35
C VAL A 118 -0.34 -0.10 -13.51
N LEU A 119 0.79 0.56 -13.76
CA LEU A 119 2.05 0.34 -13.03
C LEU A 119 1.92 0.71 -11.55
N VAL A 120 1.37 1.89 -11.26
CA VAL A 120 1.22 2.36 -9.88
C VAL A 120 0.16 1.56 -9.14
N SER A 121 -0.97 1.24 -9.78
CA SER A 121 -1.98 0.37 -9.18
C SER A 121 -1.47 -1.04 -8.94
N GLY A 122 -0.69 -1.62 -9.86
CA GLY A 122 -0.04 -2.91 -9.66
C GLY A 122 0.96 -2.87 -8.51
N TRP A 123 1.82 -1.86 -8.47
CA TRP A 123 2.77 -1.63 -7.37
C TRP A 123 2.06 -1.53 -6.02
N MET A 124 1.03 -0.69 -5.94
CA MET A 124 0.25 -0.52 -4.72
C MET A 124 -0.46 -1.82 -4.35
N PHE A 125 -1.04 -2.55 -5.31
CA PHE A 125 -1.70 -3.82 -5.03
C PHE A 125 -0.73 -4.84 -4.42
N LEU A 126 0.49 -4.95 -4.95
CA LEU A 126 1.50 -5.88 -4.45
C LEU A 126 2.02 -5.48 -3.07
N THR A 127 2.20 -4.18 -2.83
CA THR A 127 2.82 -3.67 -1.60
C THR A 127 1.83 -3.33 -0.50
N PHE A 128 0.53 -3.22 -0.81
CA PHE A 128 -0.52 -2.79 0.12
C PHE A 128 -0.49 -3.52 1.47
N PRO A 129 -0.37 -4.87 1.53
CA PRO A 129 -0.36 -5.59 2.80
C PRO A 129 0.85 -5.25 3.70
N HIS A 130 1.92 -4.72 3.12
CA HIS A 130 3.07 -4.20 3.90
C HIS A 130 2.75 -2.80 4.41
N VAL A 131 2.23 -1.94 3.51
CA VAL A 131 1.87 -0.55 3.80
C VAL A 131 0.81 -0.44 4.90
N ASP A 132 -0.26 -1.23 4.82
CA ASP A 132 -1.32 -1.24 5.83
C ASP A 132 -0.86 -1.95 7.13
N GLY A 133 0.19 -2.76 7.05
CA GLY A 133 0.78 -3.51 8.15
C GLY A 133 0.03 -4.76 8.54
N SER A 134 -0.83 -5.28 7.66
CA SER A 134 -1.47 -6.59 7.82
C SER A 134 -0.42 -7.69 7.79
N ARG A 135 0.54 -7.63 6.84
CA ARG A 135 1.61 -8.61 6.71
C ARG A 135 2.57 -8.64 7.91
N ALA A 136 2.74 -7.52 8.61
CA ALA A 136 3.54 -7.48 9.84
C ALA A 136 2.94 -8.36 10.95
N LEU A 137 1.63 -8.58 10.94
CA LEU A 137 0.95 -9.43 11.93
C LEU A 137 1.38 -10.89 11.84
N ALA A 138 1.82 -11.34 10.66
CA ALA A 138 2.30 -12.70 10.46
C ALA A 138 3.58 -12.99 11.27
N PHE A 139 4.30 -11.96 11.72
CA PHE A 139 5.57 -12.09 12.45
C PHE A 139 5.44 -11.81 13.96
N VAL A 140 4.22 -11.55 14.43
CA VAL A 140 3.93 -11.27 15.84
C VAL A 140 4.01 -12.53 16.71
N GLU A 141 3.82 -13.72 16.13
CA GLU A 141 3.77 -15.00 16.84
C GLU A 141 5.15 -15.62 17.12
N LYS A 142 6.25 -14.91 16.85
CA LYS A 142 7.57 -15.44 17.23
C LYS A 142 7.70 -15.36 18.76
N PRO A 143 7.82 -16.48 19.50
CA PRO A 143 8.33 -16.40 20.85
C PRO A 143 9.77 -15.90 20.72
N ASP A 144 10.14 -14.91 21.53
CA ASP A 144 11.54 -14.78 21.93
C ASP A 144 11.93 -16.11 22.58
N ARG A 145 12.49 -17.00 21.77
CA ARG A 145 13.26 -18.13 22.22
C ARG A 145 14.68 -17.90 21.76
N ASP A 146 15.48 -17.54 22.76
CA ASP A 146 16.93 -17.58 22.84
C ASP A 146 17.68 -16.54 22.00
N THR A 147 17.93 -15.37 22.60
CA THR A 147 19.24 -14.94 23.15
C THR A 147 19.10 -13.65 23.94
#